data_AF-A0R2F3-F1
#
_entry.id   AF-A0R2F3-F1
#
_cell.length_a   1.000
_cell.length_b   1.000
_cell.length_c   1.000
_cell.angle_alpha   90.00
_cell.angle_beta   90.00
_cell.angle_gamma   90.00
#
_symmetry.space_group_name_H-M   'P 1'
#
loop_
_entity.id
_entity.type
_entity.pdbx_description
1 polymer ?
#
loop_
_entity_poly.entity_id
_entity_poly.type
_entity_poly.pdbx_seq_one_letter_code
_entity_poly.pdbx_strand_id
1 'polypeptide(L)'
;MLSAILVSACTYGEEPSLPAANPIQIAEMLTGDHGNEFLYAISTYAWEDGGEHAGALFRWIPSAATSPDTQTAGRAGATAHAIAAFLVEKEEQLLDVTSGLFGRDHTTVGGRNPELVRSFADALAPFQGALVCDDRDVRGFDLFEPCDDALLPAQSVFAVISTDAEAASTFSDAARARIRTYVQTFADTDLNSQAIYPAAQGLTHAGSLLGLLAVTATKHDDLPPVDINRETTEVRYTLANAVLTREPDPSVPMKFFADGSLMTPEEVQQNLGDAAYNEYSTVLVNFLLQRKLETFVEHNIVDVFEAVAGKR
;
A
#
# COMPACT_ATOMS: atom_id res chain seq x y z
N MET A 1 -16.24 -13.28 -60.97
CA MET A 1 -16.96 -13.56 -59.73
C MET A 1 -16.09 -13.02 -58.60
N LEU A 2 -16.44 -11.87 -58.05
CA LEU A 2 -15.68 -11.21 -56.98
C LEU A 2 -16.12 -11.78 -55.63
N SER A 3 -15.13 -12.17 -54.84
CA SER A 3 -15.23 -12.58 -53.44
C SER A 3 -15.85 -11.47 -52.58
N ALA A 4 -16.71 -11.87 -51.65
CA ALA A 4 -17.01 -11.10 -50.45
C ALA A 4 -16.72 -12.01 -49.25
N ILE A 5 -15.55 -11.81 -48.63
CA ILE A 5 -15.22 -12.36 -47.33
C ILE A 5 -15.93 -11.47 -46.31
N LEU A 6 -17.01 -11.99 -45.72
CA LEU A 6 -17.64 -11.38 -44.56
C LEU A 6 -16.72 -11.63 -43.36
N VAL A 7 -16.01 -10.60 -42.93
CA VAL A 7 -15.34 -10.59 -41.63
C VAL A 7 -16.43 -10.37 -40.60
N SER A 8 -16.82 -11.42 -39.89
CA SER A 8 -17.74 -11.33 -38.76
C SER A 8 -17.12 -10.45 -37.68
N ALA A 9 -17.85 -9.39 -37.32
CA ALA A 9 -17.52 -8.46 -36.25
C ALA A 9 -17.28 -9.21 -34.94
N CYS A 10 -16.15 -8.93 -34.29
CA CYS A 10 -15.96 -9.25 -32.89
C CYS A 10 -16.98 -8.42 -32.10
N THR A 11 -17.89 -9.08 -31.39
CA THR A 11 -18.80 -8.43 -30.45
C THR A 11 -18.00 -7.97 -29.24
N TYR A 12 -17.39 -6.79 -29.35
CA TYR A 12 -17.01 -6.02 -28.17
C TYR A 12 -18.32 -5.60 -27.48
N GLY A 13 -18.37 -5.68 -26.15
CA GLY A 13 -19.52 -5.18 -25.39
C GLY A 13 -19.76 -3.70 -25.70
N GLU A 14 -20.95 -3.20 -25.39
CA GLU A 14 -21.23 -1.76 -25.51
C GLU A 14 -20.28 -0.97 -24.59
N GLU A 15 -19.64 0.07 -25.12
CA GLU A 15 -18.71 0.93 -24.35
C GLU A 15 -19.44 1.56 -23.16
N PRO A 16 -18.94 1.41 -21.93
CA PRO A 16 -19.55 2.03 -20.76
C PRO A 16 -19.58 3.55 -20.89
N SER A 17 -20.74 4.17 -20.68
CA SER A 17 -20.86 5.63 -20.65
C SER A 17 -20.10 6.19 -19.43
N LEU A 18 -19.10 7.03 -19.67
CA LEU A 18 -18.36 7.72 -18.61
C LEU A 18 -19.08 9.04 -18.24
N PRO A 19 -19.21 9.38 -16.94
CA PRO A 19 -19.74 10.67 -16.53
C PRO A 19 -18.78 11.81 -16.90
N ALA A 20 -19.26 13.05 -16.81
CA ALA A 20 -18.38 14.20 -16.89
C ALA A 20 -17.32 14.15 -15.78
N ALA A 21 -16.13 14.68 -16.05
CA ALA A 21 -15.01 14.77 -15.11
C ALA A 21 -15.27 15.82 -14.00
N ASN A 22 -16.33 15.62 -13.22
CA ASN A 22 -16.74 16.44 -12.10
C ASN A 22 -16.65 15.61 -10.80
N PRO A 23 -15.77 15.99 -9.84
CA PRO A 23 -15.57 15.23 -8.61
C PRO A 23 -16.84 14.96 -7.79
N ILE A 24 -17.80 15.88 -7.80
CA ILE A 24 -19.06 15.72 -7.04
C ILE A 24 -19.92 14.64 -7.69
N GLN A 25 -20.13 14.71 -9.00
CA GLN A 25 -20.95 13.74 -9.74
C GLN A 25 -20.33 12.34 -9.71
N ILE A 26 -19.00 12.26 -9.85
CA ILE A 26 -18.26 10.99 -9.76
C ILE A 26 -18.43 10.38 -8.36
N ALA A 27 -18.23 11.17 -7.30
CA ALA A 27 -18.41 10.68 -5.94
C ALA A 27 -19.84 10.19 -5.69
N GLU A 28 -20.86 10.98 -6.05
CA GLU A 28 -22.28 10.61 -5.88
C GLU A 28 -22.64 9.31 -6.62
N MET A 29 -22.12 9.13 -7.83
CA MET A 29 -22.33 7.90 -8.60
C MET A 29 -21.66 6.69 -7.93
N LEU A 30 -20.42 6.83 -7.49
CA LEU A 30 -19.63 5.72 -6.93
C LEU A 30 -20.08 5.31 -5.53
N THR A 31 -20.55 6.25 -4.72
CA THR A 31 -21.09 5.95 -3.38
C THR A 31 -22.56 5.57 -3.40
N GLY A 32 -23.23 5.61 -4.56
CA GLY A 32 -24.63 5.23 -4.73
C GLY A 32 -24.83 3.76 -5.09
N ASP A 33 -26.09 3.33 -5.19
CA ASP A 33 -26.49 1.92 -5.37
C ASP A 33 -25.89 1.23 -6.61
N HIS A 34 -25.51 1.99 -7.64
CA HIS A 34 -24.97 1.46 -8.91
C HIS A 34 -23.45 1.64 -9.04
N GLY A 35 -22.77 2.13 -8.00
CA GLY A 35 -21.33 2.44 -8.05
C GLY A 35 -20.48 1.21 -8.34
N ASN A 36 -20.79 0.08 -7.70
CA ASN A 36 -20.08 -1.18 -7.92
C ASN A 36 -20.28 -1.71 -9.35
N GLU A 37 -21.52 -1.69 -9.86
CA GLU A 37 -21.83 -2.11 -11.23
C GLU A 37 -21.09 -1.25 -12.26
N PHE A 38 -21.03 0.06 -12.04
CA PHE A 38 -20.27 0.99 -12.87
C PHE A 38 -18.76 0.66 -12.84
N LEU A 39 -18.17 0.51 -11.65
CA LEU A 39 -16.76 0.17 -11.48
C LEU A 39 -16.43 -1.18 -12.15
N TYR A 40 -17.30 -2.17 -12.04
CA TYR A 40 -17.15 -3.47 -12.69
C TYR A 40 -17.19 -3.35 -14.21
N ALA A 41 -18.15 -2.58 -14.75
CA ALA A 41 -18.30 -2.36 -16.18
C ALA A 41 -17.05 -1.70 -16.79
N ILE A 42 -16.55 -0.61 -16.17
CA ILE A 42 -15.34 0.06 -16.68
C ILE A 42 -14.08 -0.79 -16.50
N SER A 43 -14.01 -1.64 -15.46
CA SER A 43 -12.84 -2.46 -15.17
C SER A 43 -12.72 -3.69 -16.08
N THR A 44 -13.85 -4.22 -16.57
CA THR A 44 -13.88 -5.42 -17.41
C THR A 44 -14.01 -5.12 -18.91
N TYR A 45 -14.44 -3.90 -19.26
CA TYR A 45 -14.43 -3.43 -20.64
C TYR A 45 -13.00 -3.38 -21.21
N ALA A 46 -12.84 -3.73 -22.49
CA ALA A 46 -11.54 -3.75 -23.16
C ALA A 46 -11.27 -2.39 -23.82
N TRP A 47 -10.72 -1.44 -23.06
CA TRP A 47 -10.42 -0.13 -23.59
C TRP A 47 -9.20 -0.16 -24.53
N GLU A 48 -9.26 0.57 -25.64
CA GLU A 48 -8.14 0.64 -26.61
C GLU A 48 -6.92 1.37 -26.04
N ASP A 49 -7.12 2.22 -25.03
CA ASP A 49 -6.10 3.03 -24.35
C ASP A 49 -5.63 2.41 -23.02
N GLY A 50 -5.93 1.13 -22.77
CA GLY A 50 -5.61 0.47 -21.51
C GLY A 50 -6.39 1.02 -20.29
N GLY A 51 -7.48 1.76 -20.51
CA GLY A 51 -8.35 2.29 -19.48
C GLY A 51 -8.01 3.71 -19.05
N GLU A 52 -7.18 4.45 -19.80
CA GLU A 52 -6.74 5.80 -19.44
C GLU A 52 -7.91 6.77 -19.26
N HIS A 53 -8.85 6.81 -20.20
CA HIS A 53 -10.02 7.70 -20.14
C HIS A 53 -10.93 7.37 -18.95
N ALA A 54 -11.11 6.08 -18.63
CA ALA A 54 -11.85 5.66 -17.45
C ALA A 54 -11.10 6.02 -16.16
N GLY A 55 -9.78 5.81 -16.13
CA GLY A 55 -8.90 6.14 -15.01
C GLY A 55 -8.88 7.64 -14.67
N ALA A 56 -9.06 8.51 -15.67
CA ALA A 56 -9.11 9.96 -15.49
C ALA A 56 -10.19 10.43 -14.50
N LEU A 57 -11.24 9.63 -14.26
CA LEU A 57 -12.28 9.91 -13.27
C LEU A 57 -11.74 9.97 -11.82
N PHE A 58 -10.61 9.34 -11.54
CA PHE A 58 -10.09 9.17 -10.17
C PHE A 58 -8.92 10.11 -9.84
N ARG A 59 -8.32 10.77 -10.85
CA ARG A 59 -7.10 11.58 -10.70
C ARG A 59 -7.21 12.74 -9.71
N TRP A 60 -8.43 13.19 -9.39
CA TRP A 60 -8.65 14.27 -8.42
C TRP A 60 -8.51 13.83 -6.96
N ILE A 61 -8.71 12.53 -6.68
CA ILE A 61 -8.79 11.97 -5.32
C ILE A 61 -7.54 12.26 -4.48
N PRO A 62 -6.30 12.04 -4.96
CA PRO A 62 -5.11 12.24 -4.12
C PRO A 62 -4.95 13.69 -3.65
N SER A 63 -5.18 14.65 -4.54
CA SER A 63 -5.11 16.08 -4.22
C SER A 63 -6.22 16.52 -3.25
N ALA A 64 -7.41 15.93 -3.38
CA ALA A 64 -8.55 16.24 -2.54
C ALA A 64 -8.44 15.60 -1.15
N ALA A 65 -7.81 14.44 -1.03
CA ALA A 65 -7.56 13.75 0.24
C ALA A 65 -6.75 14.62 1.22
N THR A 66 -5.82 15.43 0.72
CA THR A 66 -5.00 16.35 1.51
C THR A 66 -5.61 17.74 1.69
N SER A 67 -6.84 17.97 1.21
CA SER A 67 -7.47 19.28 1.27
C SER A 67 -7.76 19.69 2.72
N PRO A 68 -7.52 20.96 3.11
CA PRO A 68 -7.96 21.47 4.40
C PRO A 68 -9.49 21.60 4.48
N ASP A 69 -10.18 21.63 3.34
CA ASP A 69 -11.64 21.61 3.30
C ASP A 69 -12.17 20.21 3.62
N THR A 70 -12.92 20.13 4.73
CA THR A 70 -13.37 18.88 5.33
C THR A 70 -14.34 18.14 4.41
N GLN A 71 -15.14 18.86 3.64
CA GLN A 71 -16.10 18.29 2.70
C GLN A 71 -15.39 17.70 1.48
N THR A 72 -14.40 18.40 0.94
CA THR A 72 -13.56 17.91 -0.16
C THR A 72 -12.77 16.66 0.24
N ALA A 73 -12.09 16.69 1.39
CA ALA A 73 -11.34 15.53 1.90
C ALA A 73 -12.27 14.34 2.21
N GLY A 74 -13.41 14.59 2.85
CA GLY A 74 -14.41 13.56 3.14
C GLY A 74 -14.97 12.91 1.88
N ARG A 75 -15.20 13.69 0.81
CA ARG A 75 -15.65 13.16 -0.48
C ARG A 75 -14.59 12.29 -1.15
N ALA A 76 -13.33 12.71 -1.09
CA ALA A 76 -12.21 11.92 -1.60
C ALA A 76 -12.13 10.57 -0.88
N GLY A 77 -12.23 10.57 0.45
CA GLY A 77 -12.22 9.32 1.23
C GLY A 77 -13.41 8.42 0.96
N ALA A 78 -14.63 8.96 0.85
CA ALA A 78 -15.81 8.15 0.56
C ALA A 78 -15.72 7.51 -0.84
N THR A 79 -15.17 8.25 -1.81
CA THR A 79 -14.94 7.74 -3.16
C THR A 79 -13.85 6.67 -3.17
N ALA A 80 -12.74 6.90 -2.45
CA ALA A 80 -11.66 5.94 -2.31
C ALA A 80 -12.13 4.66 -1.59
N HIS A 81 -12.98 4.78 -0.57
CA HIS A 81 -13.58 3.63 0.10
C HIS A 81 -14.45 2.82 -0.86
N ALA A 82 -15.29 3.47 -1.68
CA ALA A 82 -16.10 2.78 -2.68
C ALA A 82 -15.24 2.00 -3.69
N ILE A 83 -14.09 2.55 -4.12
CA ILE A 83 -13.13 1.83 -4.95
C ILE A 83 -12.56 0.63 -4.19
N ALA A 84 -12.07 0.82 -2.96
CA ALA A 84 -11.49 -0.27 -2.16
C ALA A 84 -12.50 -1.41 -1.93
N ALA A 85 -13.74 -1.07 -1.55
CA ALA A 85 -14.82 -2.03 -1.34
C ALA A 85 -15.15 -2.81 -2.62
N PHE A 86 -15.16 -2.14 -3.77
CA PHE A 86 -15.31 -2.80 -5.08
C PHE A 86 -14.18 -3.80 -5.36
N LEU A 87 -12.91 -3.42 -5.13
CA LEU A 87 -11.78 -4.33 -5.35
C LEU A 87 -11.84 -5.56 -4.45
N VAL A 88 -12.33 -5.40 -3.22
CA VAL A 88 -12.55 -6.49 -2.27
C VAL A 88 -13.69 -7.40 -2.73
N GLU A 89 -14.85 -6.82 -3.05
CA GLU A 89 -16.03 -7.59 -3.45
C GLU A 89 -15.83 -8.35 -4.77
N LYS A 90 -15.04 -7.78 -5.69
CA LYS A 90 -14.82 -8.33 -7.03
C LYS A 90 -13.44 -8.97 -7.21
N GLU A 91 -12.71 -9.26 -6.14
CA GLU A 91 -11.32 -9.76 -6.22
C GLU A 91 -11.21 -10.92 -7.22
N GLU A 92 -11.99 -11.99 -7.05
CA GLU A 92 -11.90 -13.18 -7.92
C GLU A 92 -12.14 -12.84 -9.40
N GLN A 93 -13.14 -12.00 -9.69
CA GLN A 93 -13.48 -11.62 -11.06
C GLN A 93 -12.46 -10.65 -11.68
N LEU A 94 -11.75 -9.88 -10.86
CA LEU A 94 -10.71 -8.95 -11.30
C LEU A 94 -9.36 -9.63 -11.46
N LEU A 95 -9.10 -10.69 -10.69
CA LEU A 95 -7.93 -11.56 -10.88
C LEU A 95 -8.11 -12.50 -12.08
N ASP A 96 -9.35 -12.79 -12.47
CA ASP A 96 -9.66 -13.63 -13.64
C ASP A 96 -10.81 -13.05 -14.50
N VAL A 97 -10.50 -12.03 -15.29
CA VAL A 97 -11.43 -11.40 -16.23
C VAL A 97 -11.62 -12.28 -17.46
N THR A 98 -12.71 -13.04 -17.47
CA THR A 98 -13.09 -13.90 -18.59
C THR A 98 -13.61 -13.10 -19.80
N SER A 99 -13.19 -13.47 -21.01
CA SER A 99 -13.67 -12.87 -22.26
C SER A 99 -13.60 -13.85 -23.44
N GLY A 100 -13.94 -13.36 -24.64
CA GLY A 100 -13.92 -14.15 -25.85
C GLY A 100 -15.08 -15.15 -25.97
N LEU A 101 -15.08 -15.92 -27.06
CA LEU A 101 -16.16 -16.86 -27.36
C LEU A 101 -16.23 -17.96 -26.29
N PHE A 102 -17.35 -18.04 -25.57
CA PHE A 102 -17.56 -18.96 -24.44
C PHE A 102 -16.65 -18.73 -23.23
N GLY A 103 -16.10 -17.52 -23.04
CA GLY A 103 -15.30 -17.19 -21.85
C GLY A 103 -13.98 -17.95 -21.76
N ARG A 104 -13.32 -18.17 -22.90
CA ARG A 104 -12.07 -18.97 -22.98
C ARG A 104 -10.81 -18.15 -22.74
N ASP A 105 -10.88 -16.84 -22.89
CA ASP A 105 -9.74 -15.95 -22.70
C ASP A 105 -9.79 -15.42 -21.28
N HIS A 106 -8.68 -15.58 -20.56
CA HIS A 106 -8.53 -15.22 -19.15
C HIS A 106 -7.38 -14.23 -19.03
N THR A 107 -7.58 -13.16 -18.27
CA THR A 107 -6.55 -12.15 -17.97
C THR A 107 -6.88 -11.50 -16.64
N THR A 108 -5.90 -10.93 -15.97
CA THR A 108 -6.16 -10.04 -14.83
C THR A 108 -6.69 -8.68 -15.31
N VAL A 109 -7.30 -7.91 -14.41
CA VAL A 109 -7.73 -6.53 -14.68
C VAL A 109 -6.55 -5.63 -15.07
N GLY A 110 -5.38 -5.76 -14.44
CA GLY A 110 -4.18 -5.01 -14.80
C GLY A 110 -3.59 -5.43 -16.15
N GLY A 111 -3.69 -6.71 -16.51
CA GLY A 111 -3.32 -7.15 -17.85
C GLY A 111 -4.24 -6.61 -18.95
N ARG A 112 -5.52 -6.34 -18.62
CA ARG A 112 -6.50 -5.78 -19.55
C ARG A 112 -6.47 -4.26 -19.62
N ASN A 113 -6.48 -3.60 -18.46
CA ASN A 113 -6.65 -2.17 -18.28
C ASN A 113 -5.59 -1.61 -17.32
N PRO A 114 -4.29 -1.61 -17.72
CA PRO A 114 -3.20 -1.21 -16.84
C PRO A 114 -3.34 0.24 -16.34
N GLU A 115 -3.75 1.19 -17.18
CA GLU A 115 -3.91 2.60 -16.81
C GLU A 115 -5.03 2.84 -15.80
N LEU A 116 -6.09 2.04 -15.87
CA LEU A 116 -7.17 2.09 -14.89
C LEU A 116 -6.70 1.56 -13.53
N VAL A 117 -5.97 0.45 -13.49
CA VAL A 117 -5.44 -0.11 -12.24
C VAL A 117 -4.43 0.84 -11.59
N ARG A 118 -3.57 1.49 -12.38
CA ARG A 118 -2.69 2.57 -11.90
C ARG A 118 -3.47 3.73 -11.29
N SER A 119 -4.57 4.12 -11.93
CA SER A 119 -5.44 5.17 -11.40
C SER A 119 -6.13 4.78 -10.08
N PHE A 120 -6.49 3.50 -9.90
CA PHE A 120 -6.96 2.99 -8.61
C PHE A 120 -5.86 3.01 -7.55
N ALA A 121 -4.63 2.60 -7.90
CA ALA A 121 -3.49 2.64 -6.98
C ALA A 121 -3.23 4.06 -6.47
N ASP A 122 -3.18 5.03 -7.39
CA ASP A 122 -2.98 6.44 -7.06
C ASP A 122 -4.10 6.98 -6.15
N ALA A 123 -5.36 6.69 -6.50
CA ALA A 123 -6.53 7.13 -5.72
C ALA A 123 -6.54 6.57 -4.29
N LEU A 124 -6.04 5.34 -4.10
CA LEU A 124 -6.03 4.65 -2.80
C LEU A 124 -4.78 4.93 -1.96
N ALA A 125 -3.66 5.37 -2.57
CA ALA A 125 -2.39 5.58 -1.87
C ALA A 125 -2.48 6.47 -0.60
N PRO A 126 -3.23 7.60 -0.59
CA PRO A 126 -3.41 8.41 0.61
C PRO A 126 -4.15 7.70 1.76
N PHE A 127 -4.88 6.63 1.46
CA PHE A 127 -5.77 5.92 2.38
C PHE A 127 -5.22 4.58 2.88
N GLN A 128 -3.96 4.24 2.57
CA GLN A 128 -3.33 2.99 3.01
C GLN A 128 -3.30 2.82 4.53
N GLY A 129 -3.26 3.91 5.31
CA GLY A 129 -3.43 3.85 6.76
C GLY A 129 -4.79 3.24 7.14
N ALA A 130 -5.86 3.70 6.50
CA ALA A 130 -7.22 3.21 6.76
C ALA A 130 -7.39 1.73 6.40
N LEU A 131 -6.70 1.25 5.35
CA LEU A 131 -6.66 -0.17 5.00
C LEU A 131 -6.06 -1.05 6.11
N VAL A 132 -5.19 -0.49 6.95
CA VAL A 132 -4.61 -1.16 8.13
C VAL A 132 -5.18 -0.62 9.43
N CYS A 133 -6.40 -0.08 9.41
CA CYS A 133 -7.13 0.45 10.56
C CYS A 133 -6.50 1.66 11.26
N ASP A 134 -5.83 2.53 10.50
CA ASP A 134 -5.44 3.86 10.94
C ASP A 134 -6.26 4.95 10.24
N ASP A 135 -7.28 5.47 10.93
CA ASP A 135 -8.17 6.52 10.42
C ASP A 135 -7.76 7.95 10.81
N ARG A 136 -6.69 8.12 11.60
CA ARG A 136 -6.35 9.41 12.25
C ARG A 136 -6.10 10.55 11.25
N ASP A 137 -5.56 10.23 10.08
CA ASP A 137 -5.14 11.19 9.06
C ASP A 137 -6.02 11.18 7.79
N VAL A 138 -7.13 10.45 7.81
CA VAL A 138 -8.07 10.37 6.67
C VAL A 138 -9.46 10.82 7.07
N ARG A 139 -10.27 11.21 6.09
CA ARG A 139 -11.66 11.62 6.30
C ARG A 139 -12.57 10.94 5.32
N GLY A 140 -13.70 10.44 5.80
CA GLY A 140 -14.76 9.85 4.97
C GLY A 140 -14.41 8.50 4.35
N PHE A 141 -13.24 7.93 4.66
CA PHE A 141 -12.93 6.56 4.30
C PHE A 141 -13.40 5.65 5.44
N ASP A 142 -14.42 4.85 5.20
CA ASP A 142 -14.92 3.92 6.20
C ASP A 142 -13.94 2.75 6.37
N LEU A 143 -13.67 2.35 7.61
CA LEU A 143 -12.78 1.22 7.89
C LEU A 143 -13.47 -0.09 7.52
N PHE A 144 -12.68 -1.08 7.10
CA PHE A 144 -13.17 -2.45 6.95
C PHE A 144 -13.26 -3.10 8.34
N GLU A 145 -14.33 -2.82 9.08
CA GLU A 145 -14.55 -3.37 10.42
C GLU A 145 -15.04 -4.83 10.40
N PRO A 146 -14.69 -5.65 11.42
CA PRO A 146 -13.83 -5.30 12.56
C PRO A 146 -12.34 -5.24 12.17
N CYS A 147 -11.56 -4.40 12.86
CA CYS A 147 -10.15 -4.18 12.53
C CYS A 147 -9.26 -5.42 12.65
N ASP A 148 -9.65 -6.39 13.47
CA ASP A 148 -8.95 -7.67 13.58
C ASP A 148 -9.02 -8.47 12.26
N ASP A 149 -10.07 -8.22 11.44
CA ASP A 149 -10.30 -8.87 10.14
C ASP A 149 -9.96 -7.96 8.94
N ALA A 150 -9.70 -6.66 9.16
CA ALA A 150 -9.45 -5.65 8.11
C ALA A 150 -8.29 -6.00 7.15
N LEU A 151 -7.39 -6.85 7.62
CA LEU A 151 -6.24 -7.32 6.83
C LEU A 151 -6.66 -8.18 5.64
N LEU A 152 -7.77 -8.92 5.72
CA LEU A 152 -8.27 -9.72 4.59
C LEU A 152 -8.76 -8.80 3.44
N PRO A 153 -9.66 -7.82 3.66
CA PRO A 153 -9.98 -6.81 2.65
C PRO A 153 -8.75 -6.08 2.09
N ALA A 154 -7.80 -5.70 2.95
CA ALA A 154 -6.59 -5.04 2.48
C ALA A 154 -5.75 -5.94 1.56
N GLN A 155 -5.65 -7.25 1.85
CA GLN A 155 -4.99 -8.21 0.96
C GLN A 155 -5.65 -8.26 -0.42
N SER A 156 -6.99 -8.21 -0.50
CA SER A 156 -7.72 -8.17 -1.78
C SER A 156 -7.39 -6.91 -2.58
N VAL A 157 -7.37 -5.74 -1.93
CA VAL A 157 -6.96 -4.48 -2.58
C VAL A 157 -5.54 -4.59 -3.15
N PHE A 158 -4.57 -5.01 -2.34
CA PHE A 158 -3.19 -5.17 -2.78
C PHE A 158 -3.06 -6.22 -3.89
N ALA A 159 -3.79 -7.34 -3.83
CA ALA A 159 -3.79 -8.39 -4.83
C ALA A 159 -4.29 -7.90 -6.20
N VAL A 160 -5.37 -7.12 -6.22
CA VAL A 160 -5.91 -6.58 -7.48
C VAL A 160 -5.02 -5.47 -8.04
N ILE A 161 -4.56 -4.52 -7.21
CA ILE A 161 -3.64 -3.46 -7.64
C ILE A 161 -2.36 -4.03 -8.24
N SER A 162 -1.86 -5.12 -7.67
CA SER A 162 -0.62 -5.74 -8.13
C SER A 162 -0.72 -6.48 -9.46
N THR A 163 -1.92 -6.60 -10.04
CA THR A 163 -2.10 -7.17 -11.39
C THR A 163 -1.48 -6.31 -12.51
N ASP A 164 -1.10 -5.05 -12.22
CA ASP A 164 -0.21 -4.22 -13.04
C ASP A 164 1.07 -3.91 -12.25
N ALA A 165 2.24 -4.16 -12.84
CA ALA A 165 3.53 -4.06 -12.14
C ALA A 165 3.88 -2.61 -11.71
N GLU A 166 3.49 -1.61 -12.50
CA GLU A 166 3.77 -0.21 -12.19
C GLU A 166 2.86 0.32 -11.08
N ALA A 167 1.58 -0.07 -11.10
CA ALA A 167 0.64 0.16 -10.00
C ALA A 167 1.14 -0.52 -8.72
N ALA A 168 1.60 -1.77 -8.81
CA ALA A 168 2.18 -2.51 -7.69
C ALA A 168 3.37 -1.78 -7.06
N SER A 169 4.32 -1.33 -7.89
CA SER A 169 5.51 -0.61 -7.44
C SER A 169 5.14 0.71 -6.76
N THR A 170 4.31 1.53 -7.43
CA THR A 170 3.90 2.84 -6.92
C THR A 170 3.13 2.72 -5.61
N PHE A 171 2.20 1.78 -5.52
CA PHE A 171 1.42 1.55 -4.31
C PHE A 171 2.29 1.00 -3.17
N SER A 172 3.26 0.12 -3.49
CA SER A 172 4.23 -0.39 -2.51
C SER A 172 5.15 0.69 -1.97
N ASP A 173 5.60 1.62 -2.82
CA ASP A 173 6.45 2.73 -2.42
C ASP A 173 5.71 3.72 -1.53
N ALA A 174 4.42 3.97 -1.81
CA ALA A 174 3.55 4.74 -0.92
C ALA A 174 3.40 4.06 0.46
N ALA A 175 3.25 2.73 0.50
CA ALA A 175 3.15 1.98 1.75
C ALA A 175 4.45 2.07 2.56
N ARG A 176 5.61 1.91 1.90
CA ARG A 176 6.92 2.08 2.54
C ARG A 176 7.15 3.50 3.04
N ALA A 177 6.68 4.51 2.31
CA ALA A 177 6.73 5.90 2.78
C ALA A 177 5.92 6.09 4.07
N ARG A 178 4.72 5.50 4.12
CA ARG A 178 3.87 5.53 5.32
C ARG A 178 4.47 4.77 6.51
N ILE A 179 5.06 3.59 6.27
CA ILE A 179 5.83 2.84 7.28
C ILE A 179 6.92 3.73 7.90
N ARG A 180 7.72 4.43 7.06
CA ARG A 180 8.74 5.37 7.55
C ARG A 180 8.14 6.48 8.41
N THR A 181 6.99 7.04 8.01
CA THR A 181 6.29 8.06 8.82
C THR A 181 5.88 7.52 10.20
N TYR A 182 5.35 6.30 10.28
CA TYR A 182 5.00 5.68 11.56
C TYR A 182 6.21 5.45 12.47
N VAL A 183 7.28 4.91 11.90
CA VAL A 183 8.52 4.65 12.64
C VAL A 183 9.14 5.95 13.13
N GLN A 184 9.19 6.98 12.28
CA GLN A 184 9.72 8.29 12.66
C GLN A 184 8.87 8.95 13.76
N THR A 185 7.54 8.88 13.65
CA THR A 185 6.62 9.40 14.69
C THR A 185 6.90 8.74 16.04
N PHE A 186 7.11 7.42 16.07
CA PHE A 186 7.50 6.73 17.29
C PHE A 186 8.88 7.15 17.79
N ALA A 187 9.88 7.26 16.90
CA ALA A 187 11.24 7.67 17.26
C ALA A 187 11.30 9.10 17.88
N ASP A 188 10.41 9.99 17.40
CA ASP A 188 10.30 11.37 17.87
C ASP A 188 9.44 11.53 19.13
N THR A 189 8.70 10.50 19.51
CA THR A 189 7.82 10.54 20.68
C THR A 189 8.59 10.28 21.98
N ASP A 190 8.40 11.15 22.98
CA ASP A 190 8.92 10.91 24.34
C ASP A 190 8.24 9.68 24.96
N LEU A 191 9.05 8.71 25.39
CA LEU A 191 8.61 7.46 26.01
C LEU A 191 7.81 7.65 27.30
N ASN A 192 7.95 8.80 27.95
CA ASN A 192 7.20 9.13 29.17
C ASN A 192 5.91 9.91 28.88
N SER A 193 5.65 10.27 27.62
CA SER A 193 4.46 11.02 27.22
C SER A 193 3.26 10.11 26.97
N GLN A 194 2.05 10.65 27.09
CA GLN A 194 0.83 9.92 26.70
C GLN A 194 0.78 9.62 25.19
N ALA A 195 1.52 10.36 24.38
CA ALA A 195 1.60 10.15 22.93
C ALA A 195 2.31 8.85 22.55
N ILE A 196 2.99 8.17 23.49
CA ILE A 196 3.68 6.91 23.19
C ILE A 196 2.73 5.79 22.76
N TYR A 197 1.51 5.74 23.32
CA TYR A 197 0.53 4.72 22.98
C TYR A 197 0.05 4.83 21.51
N PRO A 198 -0.44 5.99 21.03
CA PRO A 198 -0.79 6.12 19.61
C PRO A 198 0.43 6.00 18.68
N ALA A 199 1.63 6.40 19.12
CA ALA A 199 2.83 6.19 18.33
C ALA A 199 3.19 4.69 18.21
N ALA A 200 3.03 3.91 19.29
CA ALA A 200 3.23 2.46 19.27
C ALA A 200 2.20 1.75 18.37
N GLN A 201 0.94 2.20 18.36
CA GLN A 201 -0.06 1.74 17.38
C GLN A 201 0.39 2.02 15.94
N GLY A 202 1.05 3.16 15.69
CA GLY A 202 1.73 3.44 14.42
C GLY A 202 2.67 2.31 14.00
N LEU A 203 3.46 1.76 14.92
CA LEU A 203 4.30 0.61 14.63
C LEU A 203 3.47 -0.63 14.28
N THR A 204 2.33 -0.87 14.94
CA THR A 204 1.42 -1.96 14.59
C THR A 204 0.95 -1.83 13.14
N HIS A 205 0.52 -0.63 12.73
CA HIS A 205 0.12 -0.36 11.34
C HIS A 205 1.27 -0.55 10.35
N ALA A 206 2.51 -0.18 10.73
CA ALA A 206 3.69 -0.44 9.92
C ALA A 206 3.97 -1.94 9.75
N GLY A 207 3.84 -2.75 10.81
CA GLY A 207 3.94 -4.21 10.74
C GLY A 207 2.90 -4.82 9.80
N SER A 208 1.64 -4.35 9.87
CA SER A 208 0.56 -4.77 8.98
C SER A 208 0.87 -4.44 7.52
N LEU A 209 1.33 -3.22 7.22
CA LEU A 209 1.71 -2.83 5.85
C LEU A 209 2.87 -3.67 5.32
N LEU A 210 3.91 -3.92 6.13
CA LEU A 210 5.01 -4.81 5.71
C LEU A 210 4.51 -6.22 5.40
N GLY A 211 3.58 -6.74 6.20
CA GLY A 211 2.98 -8.05 5.96
C GLY A 211 2.17 -8.11 4.66
N LEU A 212 1.37 -7.08 4.38
CA LEU A 212 0.64 -6.94 3.11
C LEU A 212 1.59 -6.87 1.91
N LEU A 213 2.68 -6.11 2.03
CA LEU A 213 3.73 -6.05 1.00
C LEU A 213 4.36 -7.43 0.76
N ALA A 214 4.60 -8.21 1.82
CA ALA A 214 5.15 -9.56 1.68
C ALA A 214 4.19 -10.52 0.96
N VAL A 215 2.90 -10.51 1.32
CA VAL A 215 1.87 -11.31 0.63
C VAL A 215 1.74 -10.91 -0.83
N THR A 216 1.89 -9.62 -1.13
CA THR A 216 1.84 -9.11 -2.50
C THR A 216 3.05 -9.59 -3.31
N ALA A 217 4.25 -9.49 -2.74
CA ALA A 217 5.48 -9.89 -3.42
C ALA A 217 5.55 -11.41 -3.72
N THR A 218 4.87 -12.27 -2.95
CA THR A 218 4.82 -13.72 -3.26
C THR A 218 3.91 -14.06 -4.44
N LYS A 219 3.03 -13.14 -4.84
CA LYS A 219 2.10 -13.33 -5.97
C LYS A 219 2.65 -12.78 -7.29
N HIS A 220 3.78 -12.06 -7.27
CA HIS A 220 4.33 -11.36 -8.43
C HIS A 220 5.86 -11.48 -8.48
N ASP A 221 6.37 -12.20 -9.49
CA ASP A 221 7.80 -12.47 -9.64
C ASP A 221 8.65 -11.20 -9.87
N ASP A 222 8.03 -10.12 -10.36
CA ASP A 222 8.69 -8.84 -10.64
C ASP A 222 8.85 -7.96 -9.39
N LEU A 223 8.15 -8.28 -8.29
CA LEU A 223 8.27 -7.53 -7.04
C LEU A 223 9.38 -8.11 -6.17
N PRO A 224 10.27 -7.28 -5.59
CA PRO A 224 11.30 -7.77 -4.70
C PRO A 224 10.65 -8.38 -3.44
N PRO A 225 11.12 -9.56 -2.98
CA PRO A 225 10.60 -10.16 -1.77
C PRO A 225 10.88 -9.24 -0.57
N VAL A 226 9.93 -9.17 0.36
CA VAL A 226 10.12 -8.45 1.61
C VAL A 226 10.99 -9.27 2.56
N ASP A 227 12.21 -8.80 2.80
CA ASP A 227 13.11 -9.34 3.82
C ASP A 227 12.87 -8.65 5.15
N ILE A 228 12.17 -9.33 6.06
CA ILE A 228 11.83 -8.78 7.37
C ILE A 228 13.06 -8.42 8.21
N ASN A 229 14.19 -9.12 8.04
CA ASN A 229 15.42 -8.77 8.77
C ASN A 229 15.96 -7.43 8.29
N ARG A 230 15.88 -7.17 6.99
CA ARG A 230 16.27 -5.89 6.40
C ARG A 230 15.36 -4.77 6.86
N GLU A 231 14.04 -4.96 6.73
CA GLU A 231 13.04 -3.96 7.12
C GLU A 231 13.12 -3.63 8.62
N THR A 232 13.28 -4.64 9.48
CA THR A 232 13.42 -4.39 10.92
C THR A 232 14.76 -3.75 11.28
N THR A 233 15.83 -3.99 10.53
CA THR A 233 17.10 -3.29 10.71
C THR A 233 16.96 -1.79 10.40
N GLU A 234 16.20 -1.41 9.37
CA GLU A 234 15.86 0.00 9.08
C GLU A 234 15.03 0.65 10.20
N VAL A 235 14.04 -0.07 10.74
CA VAL A 235 13.26 0.38 11.90
C VAL A 235 14.20 0.62 13.09
N ARG A 236 15.02 -0.37 13.44
CA ARG A 236 15.95 -0.28 14.57
C ARG A 236 16.96 0.85 14.40
N TYR A 237 17.47 1.05 13.18
CA TYR A 237 18.35 2.17 12.84
C TYR A 237 17.67 3.51 13.14
N THR A 238 16.43 3.69 12.67
CA THR A 238 15.68 4.94 12.87
C THR A 238 15.51 5.25 14.35
N LEU A 239 15.13 4.24 15.15
CA LEU A 239 15.01 4.39 16.60
C LEU A 239 16.36 4.69 17.27
N ALA A 240 17.41 3.94 16.91
CA ALA A 240 18.72 4.11 17.50
C ALA A 240 19.33 5.48 17.19
N ASN A 241 19.19 5.94 15.95
CA ASN A 241 19.67 7.26 15.51
C ASN A 241 18.97 8.40 16.28
N ALA A 242 17.64 8.32 16.46
CA ALA A 242 16.90 9.30 17.24
C ALA A 242 17.36 9.38 18.70
N VAL A 243 17.68 8.23 19.30
CA VAL A 243 18.23 8.17 20.66
C VAL A 243 19.65 8.73 20.73
N LEU A 244 20.55 8.27 19.85
CA LEU A 244 21.97 8.67 19.85
C LEU A 244 22.18 10.16 19.57
N THR A 245 21.27 10.78 18.80
CA THR A 245 21.27 12.23 18.57
C THR A 245 21.00 13.02 19.85
N ARG A 246 20.25 12.45 20.79
CA ARG A 246 19.92 13.06 22.09
C ARG A 246 20.96 12.71 23.16
N GLU A 247 21.45 11.48 23.14
CA GLU A 247 22.36 10.93 24.14
C GLU A 247 23.40 10.01 23.45
N PRO A 248 24.63 10.51 23.19
CA PRO A 248 25.70 9.69 22.66
C PRO A 248 26.01 8.51 23.60
N ASP A 249 26.16 7.31 23.04
CA ASP A 249 26.40 6.09 23.81
C ASP A 249 27.57 5.29 23.20
N PRO A 250 28.61 4.96 23.98
CA PRO A 250 29.77 4.20 23.49
C PRO A 250 29.48 2.72 23.20
N SER A 251 28.29 2.21 23.50
CA SER A 251 27.89 0.82 23.23
C SER A 251 27.71 0.52 21.73
N VAL A 252 27.51 1.54 20.89
CA VAL A 252 27.51 1.38 19.43
C VAL A 252 28.94 1.61 18.91
N PRO A 253 29.56 0.62 18.24
CA PRO A 253 30.94 0.75 17.76
C PRO A 253 31.14 1.92 16.79
N MET A 254 32.22 2.68 16.98
CA MET A 254 32.58 3.85 16.14
C MET A 254 32.68 3.54 14.64
N LYS A 255 32.96 2.29 14.25
CA LYS A 255 33.01 1.89 12.84
C LYS A 255 31.66 2.04 12.13
N PHE A 256 30.55 2.10 12.87
CA PHE A 256 29.21 2.29 12.32
C PHE A 256 28.81 3.77 12.24
N PHE A 257 29.74 4.69 12.48
CA PHE A 257 29.51 6.12 12.35
C PHE A 257 30.29 6.69 11.16
N ALA A 258 29.65 7.60 10.43
CA ALA A 258 30.25 8.44 9.40
C ALA A 258 29.91 9.90 9.70
N ASP A 259 30.90 10.77 9.67
CA ASP A 259 30.75 12.21 9.94
C ASP A 259 30.03 12.56 11.26
N GLY A 260 30.16 11.69 12.27
CA GLY A 260 29.56 11.87 13.59
C GLY A 260 28.10 11.42 13.69
N SER A 261 27.53 10.87 12.62
CA SER A 261 26.18 10.28 12.58
C SER A 261 26.26 8.77 12.42
N LEU A 262 25.23 8.08 12.93
CA LEU A 262 25.08 6.65 12.72
C LEU A 262 24.81 6.40 11.23
N MET A 263 25.55 5.49 10.60
CA MET A 263 25.32 5.14 9.19
C MET A 263 23.96 4.45 9.00
N THR A 264 23.31 4.69 7.87
CA THR A 264 22.13 3.91 7.48
C THR A 264 22.51 2.44 7.26
N PRO A 265 21.57 1.48 7.35
CA PRO A 265 21.86 0.09 7.05
C PRO A 265 22.39 -0.11 5.62
N GLU A 266 21.90 0.68 4.66
CA GLU A 266 22.43 0.71 3.29
C GLU A 266 23.90 1.18 3.25
N GLU A 267 24.24 2.27 3.94
CA GLU A 267 25.62 2.76 4.02
C GLU A 267 26.56 1.74 4.68
N VAL A 268 26.11 1.06 5.74
CA VAL A 268 26.87 -0.02 6.37
C VAL A 268 27.12 -1.15 5.37
N GLN A 269 26.08 -1.59 4.64
CA GLN A 269 26.23 -2.65 3.66
C GLN A 269 27.18 -2.26 2.52
N GLN A 270 27.05 -1.04 1.99
CA GLN A 270 27.87 -0.53 0.89
C GLN A 270 29.34 -0.31 1.30
N ASN A 271 29.57 0.26 2.48
CA ASN A 271 30.90 0.67 2.92
C ASN A 271 31.67 -0.44 3.65
N LEU A 272 30.98 -1.33 4.35
CA LEU A 272 31.57 -2.33 5.26
C LEU A 272 31.22 -3.78 4.91
N GLY A 273 30.27 -4.02 4.00
CA GLY A 273 29.87 -5.34 3.52
C GLY A 273 28.90 -6.11 4.43
N ASP A 274 28.41 -7.25 3.95
CA ASP A 274 27.34 -8.03 4.59
C ASP A 274 27.69 -8.55 6.00
N ALA A 275 28.97 -8.89 6.24
CA ALA A 275 29.41 -9.32 7.56
C ALA A 275 29.25 -8.20 8.60
N ALA A 276 29.57 -6.96 8.22
CA ALA A 276 29.39 -5.79 9.07
C ALA A 276 27.91 -5.42 9.21
N TYR A 277 27.10 -5.63 8.17
CA TYR A 277 25.64 -5.45 8.24
C TYR A 277 24.98 -6.37 9.28
N ASN A 278 25.35 -7.65 9.31
CA ASN A 278 24.81 -8.60 10.30
C ASN A 278 25.23 -8.24 11.73
N GLU A 279 26.49 -7.82 11.92
CA GLU A 279 26.97 -7.30 13.20
C GLU A 279 26.23 -6.02 13.59
N TYR A 280 25.99 -5.13 12.63
CA TYR A 280 25.28 -3.88 12.83
C TYR A 280 23.85 -4.11 13.33
N SER A 281 23.10 -4.98 12.65
CA SER A 281 21.76 -5.39 13.08
C SER A 281 21.75 -5.91 14.52
N THR A 282 22.72 -6.77 14.87
CA THR A 282 22.88 -7.30 16.24
C THR A 282 23.19 -6.20 17.27
N VAL A 283 24.03 -5.23 16.91
CA VAL A 283 24.35 -4.09 17.78
C VAL A 283 23.11 -3.24 18.04
N LEU A 284 22.31 -2.96 17.01
CA LEU A 284 21.09 -2.17 17.15
C LEU A 284 20.06 -2.86 18.05
N VAL A 285 19.86 -4.16 17.90
CA VAL A 285 19.01 -4.97 18.81
C VAL A 285 19.45 -4.80 20.26
N ASN A 286 20.74 -5.02 20.54
CA ASN A 286 21.27 -4.92 21.91
C ASN A 286 21.16 -3.50 22.48
N PHE A 287 21.42 -2.49 21.65
CA PHE A 287 21.30 -1.08 22.03
C PHE A 287 19.86 -0.71 22.44
N LEU A 288 18.87 -1.16 21.66
CA LEU A 288 17.45 -0.90 21.92
C LEU A 288 16.90 -1.75 23.07
N LEU A 289 17.40 -2.98 23.27
CA LEU A 289 17.04 -3.83 24.41
C LEU A 289 17.37 -3.16 25.74
N GLN A 290 18.56 -2.56 25.86
CA GLN A 290 18.98 -1.84 27.07
C GLN A 290 18.06 -0.67 27.41
N ARG A 291 17.33 -0.15 26.41
CA ARG A 291 16.41 0.99 26.51
C ARG A 291 14.94 0.59 26.51
N LYS A 292 14.64 -0.72 26.51
CA LYS A 292 13.27 -1.28 26.43
C LYS A 292 12.50 -0.83 25.17
N LEU A 293 13.22 -0.52 24.10
CA LEU A 293 12.65 -0.15 22.81
C LEU A 293 12.46 -1.35 21.89
N GLU A 294 13.34 -2.34 22.00
CA GLU A 294 13.29 -3.53 21.13
C GLU A 294 11.97 -4.29 21.28
N THR A 295 11.38 -4.32 22.47
CA THR A 295 10.07 -4.96 22.69
C THR A 295 8.97 -4.36 21.84
N PHE A 296 9.05 -3.07 21.49
CA PHE A 296 8.09 -2.45 20.58
C PHE A 296 8.29 -2.92 19.14
N VAL A 297 9.54 -3.06 18.69
CA VAL A 297 9.87 -3.57 17.35
C VAL A 297 9.39 -5.01 17.20
N GLU A 298 9.74 -5.89 18.14
CA GLU A 298 9.34 -7.29 18.10
C GLU A 298 7.80 -7.45 18.09
N HIS A 299 7.10 -6.85 19.05
CA HIS A 299 5.64 -7.08 19.19
C HIS A 299 4.80 -6.35 18.14
N ASN A 300 5.21 -5.15 17.70
CA ASN A 300 4.37 -4.33 16.82
C ASN A 300 4.78 -4.40 15.35
N ILE A 301 6.04 -4.76 15.05
CA ILE A 301 6.50 -4.91 13.66
C ILE A 301 6.61 -6.39 13.32
N VAL A 302 7.45 -7.15 14.02
CA VAL A 302 7.79 -8.54 13.64
C VAL A 302 6.57 -9.46 13.81
N ASP A 303 6.00 -9.50 15.00
CA ASP A 303 4.86 -10.36 15.31
C ASP A 303 3.64 -10.07 14.42
N VAL A 304 3.37 -8.79 14.16
CA VAL A 304 2.28 -8.36 13.29
C VAL A 304 2.57 -8.72 11.84
N PHE A 305 3.79 -8.45 11.36
CA PHE A 305 4.23 -8.87 10.03
C PHE A 305 4.03 -10.36 9.80
N GLU A 306 4.48 -11.21 10.73
CA GLU A 306 4.39 -12.66 10.61
C GLU A 306 2.95 -13.15 10.61
N ALA A 307 2.10 -12.54 11.44
CA ALA A 307 0.68 -12.83 11.50
C ALA A 307 -0.01 -12.51 10.15
N VAL A 308 0.31 -11.35 9.55
CA VAL A 308 -0.28 -10.93 8.27
C VAL A 308 0.29 -11.74 7.09
N ALA A 309 1.60 -12.00 7.09
CA ALA A 309 2.30 -12.70 6.02
C ALA A 309 2.06 -14.22 6.01
N GLY A 310 1.31 -14.76 6.98
CA GLY A 310 1.01 -16.19 7.09
C GLY A 310 2.22 -17.05 7.44
N LYS A 311 3.17 -16.51 8.22
CA LYS A 311 4.43 -17.20 8.61
C LYS A 311 4.42 -17.80 10.02
N ARG A 312 3.24 -18.01 10.62
CA ARG A 312 3.08 -18.66 11.93
C ARG A 312 2.60 -20.10 11.82
#